data_AF-R9KM72-F1
#
_entry.id   AF-R9KM72-F1
#
_cell.length_a   1.000
_cell.length_b   1.000
_cell.length_c   1.000
_cell.angle_alpha   90.00
_cell.angle_beta   90.00
_cell.angle_gamma   90.00
#
_symmetry.space_group_name_H-M   'P 1'
#
loop_
_entity.id
_entity.type
_entity.pdbx_description
1 polymer ?
#
loop_
_entity_poly.entity_id
_entity_poly.type
_entity_poly.pdbx_seq_one_letter_code
_entity_poly.pdbx_strand_id
1 'polypeptide(L)' 'MKKRGHYCKICGEYKSNEKFSGKGHAAHICKTCASLPPEEKSEMAAMNRLLNLP' A
#
# COMPACT_ATOMS: atom_id res chain seq x y z
N MET A 1 -18.27 1.33 -14.85
CA MET A 1 -18.24 0.99 -13.40
C MET A 1 -16.93 1.52 -12.82
N LYS A 2 -16.97 2.51 -11.91
CA LYS A 2 -15.76 3.11 -11.31
C LYS A 2 -14.97 2.01 -10.58
N LYS A 3 -13.76 1.67 -11.05
CA LYS A 3 -12.83 0.82 -10.29
C LYS A 3 -12.44 1.60 -9.03
N ARG A 4 -13.19 1.41 -7.95
CA ARG A 4 -13.03 2.09 -6.65
C ARG A 4 -11.91 1.41 -5.86
N GLY A 5 -10.68 1.58 -6.33
CA GLY A 5 -9.48 1.13 -5.64
C GLY A 5 -8.65 2.30 -5.15
N HIS A 6 -7.88 2.08 -4.09
CA HIS A 6 -6.80 2.97 -3.69
C HIS A 6 -5.46 2.23 -3.86
N TYR A 7 -4.44 2.97 -4.22
CA TYR A 7 -3.10 2.46 -4.46
C TYR A 7 -2.33 2.33 -3.15
N CYS A 8 -1.63 1.22 -2.97
CA CYS A 8 -0.74 0.99 -1.84
C CYS A 8 0.73 1.09 -2.26
N LYS A 9 1.46 2.06 -1.71
CA LYS A 9 2.89 2.27 -2.02
C LYS A 9 3.84 1.21 -1.45
N ILE A 10 3.36 0.41 -0.49
CA ILE A 10 4.18 -0.64 0.14
C ILE A 10 4.19 -1.88 -0.73
N CYS A 11 3.03 -2.36 -1.17
CA CYS A 11 2.93 -3.59 -1.96
C CYS A 11 2.79 -3.34 -3.46
N GLY A 12 2.66 -2.08 -3.91
CA GLY A 12 2.57 -1.75 -5.34
C GLY A 12 1.23 -2.09 -5.99
N GLU A 13 0.20 -2.41 -5.20
CA GLU A 13 -1.09 -2.89 -5.73
C GLU A 13 -2.23 -1.93 -5.48
N TYR A 14 -3.17 -1.86 -6.42
CA TYR A 14 -4.47 -1.24 -6.24
C TYR A 14 -5.38 -2.19 -5.46
N LYS A 15 -5.84 -1.77 -4.27
CA LYS A 15 -6.75 -2.55 -3.43
C LYS A 15 -8.05 -1.79 -3.20
N SER A 16 -9.12 -2.50 -2.87
CA SER A 16 -10.41 -1.88 -2.52
C SER A 16 -10.26 -0.94 -1.32
N ASN A 17 -11.05 0.14 -1.27
CA ASN A 17 -11.03 1.12 -0.18
C ASN A 17 -11.19 0.49 1.22
N GLU A 18 -11.96 -0.60 1.34
CA GLU A 18 -12.17 -1.34 2.60
C GLU A 18 -10.89 -1.98 3.17
N LYS A 19 -9.92 -2.25 2.29
CA LYS A 19 -8.60 -2.78 2.64
C LYS A 19 -7.67 -1.70 3.18
N PHE A 20 -8.10 -0.46 3.27
CA PHE A 20 -7.36 0.63 3.91
C PHE A 20 -8.05 1.01 5.21
N SER A 21 -7.24 1.39 6.22
CA SER A 21 -7.74 2.01 7.45
C SER A 21 -7.68 3.53 7.30
N GLY A 22 -8.50 4.30 8.01
CA GLY A 22 -8.54 5.77 7.88
C GLY A 22 -7.14 6.43 7.88
N LYS A 23 -6.28 6.09 8.85
CA LYS A 23 -4.87 6.57 8.89
C LYS A 23 -4.00 6.01 7.73
N GLY A 24 -4.21 4.76 7.35
CA GLY A 24 -3.52 4.13 6.21
C GLY A 24 -3.94 4.71 4.86
N HIS A 25 -5.15 5.24 4.75
CA HIS A 25 -5.68 5.88 3.54
C HIS A 25 -4.89 7.13 3.17
N ALA A 26 -4.59 7.98 4.16
CA ALA A 26 -3.76 9.17 3.97
C ALA A 26 -2.30 8.80 3.64
N ALA A 27 -1.80 7.70 4.18
CA ALA A 27 -0.43 7.25 3.94
C ALA A 27 -0.25 6.42 2.64
N HIS A 28 -1.35 6.10 1.94
CA HIS A 28 -1.37 5.13 0.84
C HIS A 28 -0.83 3.75 1.26
N ILE A 29 -1.23 3.28 2.44
CA ILE A 29 -0.79 2.01 3.03
C ILE A 29 -2.02 1.15 3.34
N CYS A 30 -2.06 -0.04 2.73
CA CYS A 30 -3.12 -1.01 2.95
C CYS A 30 -3.09 -1.56 4.40
N LYS A 31 -4.22 -2.01 4.96
CA LYS A 31 -4.30 -2.59 6.32
C LYS A 31 -3.30 -3.72 6.53
N THR A 32 -3.20 -4.64 5.56
CA THR A 32 -2.23 -5.73 5.59
C THR A 32 -0.81 -5.19 5.71
N CYS A 33 -0.47 -4.23 4.84
CA CYS A 33 0.81 -3.55 4.80
C CYS A 33 1.07 -2.72 6.06
N ALA A 34 0.03 -2.19 6.70
CA ALA A 34 0.11 -1.46 7.95
C ALA A 34 0.35 -2.37 9.15
N SER A 35 -0.14 -3.62 9.12
CA SER A 35 0.05 -4.64 10.15
C SER A 35 1.40 -5.37 10.09
N LEU A 36 2.12 -5.27 8.97
CA LEU A 36 3.46 -5.86 8.85
C LEU A 36 4.47 -5.19 9.81
N PRO A 37 5.59 -5.85 10.12
CA PRO A 37 6.72 -5.21 10.78
C PRO A 37 7.34 -4.10 9.89
N PRO A 38 8.01 -3.12 10.50
CA PRO A 38 8.63 -2.01 9.77
C PRO A 38 9.73 -2.46 8.81
N GLU A 39 10.48 -3.53 9.12
CA GLU A 39 11.50 -4.11 8.24
C GLU A 39 10.90 -4.57 6.91
N GLU A 40 9.88 -5.44 6.95
CA GLU A 40 9.22 -5.93 5.74
C GLU A 40 8.57 -4.80 4.92
N LYS A 41 7.99 -3.79 5.58
CA LYS A 41 7.45 -2.61 4.87
C LYS A 41 8.54 -1.85 4.15
N SER A 42 9.68 -1.67 4.80
CA SER A 42 10.81 -0.92 4.24
C SER A 42 11.40 -1.67 3.05
N GLU A 43 11.57 -2.98 3.17
CA GLU A 43 12.04 -3.84 2.08
C GLU A 43 11.08 -3.79 0.88
N MET A 44 9.78 -3.97 1.09
CA MET A 44 8.80 -3.90 0.00
C MET A 44 8.69 -2.51 -0.61
N ALA A 45 8.75 -1.44 0.19
CA ALA A 45 8.75 -0.07 -0.31
C ALA A 45 10.02 0.24 -1.12
N ALA A 46 11.18 -0.22 -0.65
CA ALA A 46 12.45 -0.08 -1.36
C ALA A 46 12.42 -0.85 -2.69
N MET A 47 11.88 -2.07 -2.68
CA MET A 47 11.72 -2.91 -3.87
C MET A 47 10.77 -2.26 -4.89
N ASN A 48 9.61 -1.75 -4.44
CA ASN A 48 8.69 -1.02 -5.33
C ASN A 48 9.29 0.28 -5.88
N ARG A 49 10.11 0.98 -5.08
CA ARG A 49 10.84 2.16 -5.54
C ARG A 49 11.89 1.82 -6.60
N LEU A 50 12.62 0.71 -6.44
CA LEU A 50 13.56 0.20 -7.45
C LEU A 50 12.85 -0.15 -8.76
N LEU A 51 11.67 -0.75 -8.66
CA LEU A 51 10.84 -1.12 -9.80
C LEU A 51 10.09 0.06 -10.43
N ASN A 52 10.25 1.29 -9.91
CA ASN A 52 9.54 2.50 -10.35
C ASN A 52 8.02 2.30 -10.43
N LEU A 53 7.44 1.49 -9.53
CA LEU A 53 5.99 1.40 -9.44
C LEU A 53 5.43 2.75 -8.95
N PRO A 54 4.27 3.19 -9.50
CA PRO A 54 3.67 4.51 -9.24
C PRO A 54 3.23 4.73 -7.78
#